data_AF-A0A2L2WM26-F1
#
_entry.id   AF-A0A2L2WM26-F1
#
_cell.length_a   1.000
_cell.length_b   1.000
_cell.length_c   1.000
_cell.angle_alpha   90.00
_cell.angle_beta   90.00
_cell.angle_gamma   90.00
#
_symmetry.space_group_name_H-M   'P 1'
#
loop_
_entity.id
_entity.type
_entity.pdbx_description
1 polymer ?
#
loop_
_entity_poly.entity_id
_entity_poly.type
_entity_poly.pdbx_seq_one_letter_code
_entity_poly.pdbx_strand_id
1 'polypeptide(L)'
;MQLLRQGGDNNTDGEMIGNILLIYTISSIIAFGTITPYSSMQWGETTFRPFYNILHGLGFNVMPTEALQDFELVPMPTNVYTVMFPYYKDFGFEGIFIFALLEGIAIGAIYKYSKSGCNIMTYLYAYIFTLLIMQFFDELIMQGISAILQTIIIIIICHTNISLRKKTLNV
;
A
#
# COMPACT_ATOMS: atom_id res chain seq x y z
N MET A 1 -13.78 -6.68 -4.26
CA MET A 1 -15.06 -5.95 -4.40
C MET A 1 -15.97 -6.48 -5.52
N GLN A 2 -15.51 -7.39 -6.39
CA GLN A 2 -16.36 -8.09 -7.37
C GLN A 2 -17.19 -9.24 -6.78
N LEU A 3 -16.73 -9.94 -5.72
CA LEU A 3 -17.55 -10.96 -5.02
C LEU A 3 -18.84 -10.37 -4.41
N LEU A 4 -18.80 -9.12 -3.91
CA LEU A 4 -19.99 -8.40 -3.44
C LEU A 4 -20.94 -7.98 -4.58
N ARG A 5 -20.44 -7.93 -5.82
CA ARG A 5 -21.21 -7.55 -7.02
C ARG A 5 -21.68 -8.76 -7.83
N GLN A 6 -21.07 -9.92 -7.60
CA GLN A 6 -21.41 -11.22 -8.17
C GLN A 6 -22.19 -12.09 -7.15
N GLY A 7 -22.91 -11.45 -6.22
CA GLY A 7 -23.94 -12.10 -5.42
C GLY A 7 -25.13 -12.44 -6.31
N GLY A 8 -25.00 -13.47 -7.14
CA GLY A 8 -26.16 -14.22 -7.61
C GLY A 8 -26.78 -14.93 -6.39
N ASP A 9 -28.10 -14.94 -6.34
CA ASP A 9 -29.03 -15.40 -5.28
C ASP A 9 -28.79 -16.80 -4.65
N ASN A 10 -27.66 -17.47 -4.92
CA ASN A 10 -27.46 -18.90 -4.69
C ASN A 10 -26.29 -19.28 -3.76
N ASN A 11 -25.43 -18.33 -3.33
CA ASN A 11 -24.29 -18.65 -2.47
C ASN A 11 -24.64 -18.44 -1.00
N THR A 12 -24.30 -19.42 -0.15
CA THR A 12 -24.50 -19.29 1.31
C THR A 12 -23.43 -18.35 1.90
N ASP A 13 -23.74 -17.62 2.98
CA ASP A 13 -22.79 -16.72 3.67
C ASP A 13 -21.42 -17.37 3.96
N GLY A 14 -21.41 -18.68 4.28
CA GLY A 14 -20.19 -19.45 4.49
C GLY A 14 -19.31 -19.61 3.25
N GLU A 15 -19.91 -19.80 2.07
CA GLU A 15 -19.18 -19.90 0.79
C GLU A 15 -18.58 -18.56 0.41
N MET A 16 -19.28 -17.46 0.69
CA MET A 16 -18.77 -16.12 0.44
C MET A 16 -17.52 -15.82 1.27
N ILE A 17 -17.53 -16.15 2.57
CA ILE A 17 -16.36 -16.00 3.44
C ILE A 17 -15.21 -16.89 2.97
N GLY A 18 -15.50 -18.14 2.62
CA GLY A 18 -14.51 -19.07 2.04
C GLY A 18 -13.86 -18.52 0.78
N ASN A 19 -14.65 -17.94 -0.13
CA ASN A 19 -14.16 -17.37 -1.37
C ASN A 19 -13.27 -16.14 -1.13
N ILE A 20 -13.63 -15.26 -0.18
CA ILE A 20 -12.78 -14.12 0.20
C ILE A 20 -11.42 -14.62 0.71
N LEU A 21 -11.42 -15.57 1.63
CA LEU A 21 -10.17 -16.13 2.17
C LEU A 21 -9.33 -16.74 1.04
N LEU A 22 -9.95 -17.48 0.13
CA LEU A 22 -9.26 -18.12 -1.00
C LEU A 22 -8.62 -17.08 -1.92
N ILE A 23 -9.32 -15.99 -2.26
CA ILE A 23 -8.78 -14.93 -3.12
C ILE A 23 -7.56 -14.27 -2.48
N TYR A 24 -7.68 -13.83 -1.22
CA TYR A 24 -6.61 -13.04 -0.60
C TYR A 24 -5.44 -13.88 -0.06
N THR A 25 -5.57 -15.21 0.01
CA THR A 25 -4.48 -16.09 0.46
C THR A 25 -3.91 -16.96 -0.66
N ILE A 26 -4.74 -17.74 -1.35
CA ILE A 26 -4.30 -18.73 -2.34
C ILE A 26 -4.18 -18.08 -3.73
N SER A 27 -5.21 -17.35 -4.17
CA SER A 27 -5.18 -16.73 -5.50
C SER A 27 -4.06 -15.69 -5.63
N SER A 28 -3.83 -14.87 -4.60
CA SER A 28 -2.77 -13.85 -4.61
C SER A 28 -1.36 -14.45 -4.77
N ILE A 29 -1.08 -15.57 -4.09
CA ILE A 29 0.20 -16.27 -4.20
C ILE A 29 0.37 -16.89 -5.60
N ILE A 30 -0.68 -17.51 -6.15
CA ILE A 30 -0.61 -18.13 -7.47
C ILE A 30 -0.51 -17.07 -8.57
N ALA A 31 -1.26 -15.96 -8.45
CA ALA A 31 -1.18 -14.83 -9.36
C ALA A 31 0.22 -14.21 -9.36
N PHE A 32 0.86 -14.07 -8.20
CA PHE A 32 2.27 -13.68 -8.15
C PHE A 32 3.18 -14.62 -8.94
N GLY A 33 2.91 -15.93 -8.92
CA GLY A 33 3.65 -16.92 -9.68
C GLY A 33 3.52 -16.83 -11.21
N THR A 34 2.54 -16.08 -11.74
CA THR A 34 2.39 -15.86 -13.20
C THR A 34 3.24 -14.69 -13.69
N ILE A 35 3.76 -13.86 -12.79
CA ILE A 35 4.52 -12.67 -13.13
C ILE A 35 5.93 -13.02 -13.60
N THR A 36 6.38 -12.34 -14.64
CA THR A 36 7.76 -12.43 -15.12
C THR A 36 8.62 -11.36 -14.39
N PRO A 37 9.80 -11.71 -13.86
CA PRO A 37 10.68 -10.71 -13.24
C PRO A 37 11.23 -9.75 -14.29
N TYR A 38 11.50 -8.50 -13.91
CA TYR A 38 12.01 -7.45 -14.81
C TYR A 38 11.11 -7.18 -16.02
N SER A 39 9.79 -7.36 -15.88
CA SER A 39 8.83 -7.19 -16.98
C SER A 39 8.27 -5.77 -17.10
N SER A 40 8.71 -4.85 -16.24
CA SER A 40 8.30 -3.45 -16.29
C SER A 40 8.84 -2.72 -17.52
N MET A 41 8.03 -1.85 -18.12
CA MET A 41 8.44 -1.09 -19.30
C MET A 41 9.38 0.06 -18.93
N GLN A 42 9.18 0.64 -17.75
CA GLN A 42 10.02 1.69 -17.19
C GLN A 42 10.67 1.21 -15.90
N TRP A 43 11.85 1.75 -15.61
CA TRP A 43 12.61 1.40 -14.42
C TRP A 43 11.83 1.75 -13.16
N GLY A 44 11.45 0.75 -12.36
CA GLY A 44 10.72 0.99 -11.11
C GLY A 44 9.31 1.54 -11.30
N GLU A 45 8.67 1.33 -12.45
CA GLU A 45 7.35 1.92 -12.77
C GLU A 45 6.29 1.58 -11.72
N THR A 46 6.32 0.36 -11.19
CA THR A 46 5.30 -0.16 -10.27
C THR A 46 5.62 0.23 -8.82
N THR A 47 6.87 0.06 -8.42
CA THR A 47 7.43 0.38 -7.10
C THR A 47 7.39 1.87 -6.82
N PHE A 48 7.78 2.69 -7.80
CA PHE A 48 7.85 4.14 -7.68
C PHE A 48 6.64 4.85 -8.30
N ARG A 49 5.52 4.14 -8.49
CA ARG A 49 4.29 4.71 -9.07
C ARG A 49 3.88 6.06 -8.47
N PRO A 50 3.92 6.30 -7.14
CA PRO A 50 3.59 7.62 -6.59
C PRO A 50 4.49 8.75 -7.11
N PHE A 51 5.77 8.47 -7.34
CA PHE A 51 6.72 9.45 -7.88
C PHE A 51 6.44 9.72 -9.36
N TYR A 52 6.15 8.67 -10.15
CA TYR A 52 5.71 8.80 -11.54
C TYR A 52 4.43 9.64 -11.68
N ASN A 53 3.46 9.45 -10.78
CA ASN A 53 2.23 10.25 -10.75
C ASN A 53 2.52 11.74 -10.51
N ILE A 54 3.45 12.06 -9.60
CA ILE A 54 3.85 13.45 -9.32
C ILE A 54 4.55 14.05 -10.54
N LEU A 55 5.51 13.35 -11.13
CA LEU A 55 6.24 13.82 -12.30
C LEU A 55 5.32 14.06 -13.50
N HIS A 56 4.40 13.12 -13.78
CA HIS A 56 3.39 13.31 -14.82
C HIS A 56 2.50 14.52 -14.53
N GLY A 57 2.05 14.71 -13.27
CA GLY A 57 1.28 15.88 -12.85
C GLY A 57 2.02 17.21 -12.98
N LEU A 58 3.36 17.19 -12.95
CA LEU A 58 4.23 18.35 -13.18
C LEU A 58 4.53 18.59 -14.67
N GLY A 59 3.98 17.78 -15.58
CA GLY A 59 4.14 17.94 -17.03
C GLY A 59 5.35 17.22 -17.63
N PHE A 60 6.02 16.33 -16.88
CA PHE A 60 7.05 15.46 -17.45
C PHE A 60 6.42 14.35 -18.31
N ASN A 61 7.07 13.98 -19.41
CA ASN A 61 6.61 12.91 -20.30
C ASN A 61 6.97 11.52 -19.74
N VAL A 62 6.35 11.17 -18.61
CA VAL A 62 6.43 9.85 -18.00
C VAL A 62 5.05 9.21 -17.98
N MET A 63 4.96 7.90 -18.20
CA MET A 63 3.67 7.21 -18.21
C MET A 63 3.42 6.62 -16.82
N PRO A 64 2.40 7.11 -16.07
CA PRO A 64 2.07 6.51 -14.79
C PRO A 64 1.45 5.12 -14.99
N THR A 65 1.93 4.14 -14.22
CA THR A 65 1.32 2.81 -14.16
C THR A 65 -0.04 2.87 -13.48
N GLU A 66 -0.99 2.03 -13.92
CA GLU A 66 -2.31 1.96 -13.30
C GLU A 66 -2.23 1.58 -11.82
N ALA A 67 -3.17 2.12 -11.03
CA ALA A 67 -3.20 1.87 -9.60
C ALA A 67 -3.73 0.46 -9.27
N LEU A 68 -4.60 -0.07 -10.14
CA LEU A 68 -5.13 -1.42 -10.03
C LEU A 68 -4.27 -2.34 -10.88
N GLN A 69 -3.91 -3.49 -10.32
CA GLN A 69 -3.22 -4.54 -11.04
C GLN A 69 -4.18 -5.23 -12.02
N ASP A 70 -3.61 -5.83 -13.07
CA ASP A 70 -4.39 -6.62 -14.01
C ASP A 70 -4.98 -7.86 -13.35
N PHE A 71 -6.19 -8.23 -13.76
CA PHE A 71 -6.85 -9.43 -13.27
C PHE A 71 -6.21 -10.70 -13.86
N GLU A 72 -5.88 -11.64 -13.00
CA GLU A 72 -5.42 -12.97 -13.34
C GLU A 72 -6.43 -14.03 -12.87
N LEU A 73 -6.66 -15.06 -13.70
CA LEU A 73 -7.63 -16.11 -13.40
C LEU A 73 -6.96 -17.32 -12.74
N VAL A 74 -6.66 -17.23 -11.45
CA VAL A 74 -5.97 -18.31 -10.73
C VAL A 74 -6.33 -18.40 -9.24
N PRO A 75 -6.84 -19.54 -8.74
CA PRO A 75 -7.93 -20.34 -9.33
C PRO A 75 -9.27 -19.57 -9.43
N MET A 76 -9.34 -18.36 -8.91
CA MET A 76 -10.45 -17.42 -9.03
C MET A 76 -9.90 -16.08 -9.57
N PRO A 77 -10.73 -15.27 -10.24
CA PRO A 77 -10.29 -13.98 -10.76
C PRO A 77 -9.84 -13.07 -9.61
N THR A 78 -8.57 -12.63 -9.65
CA THR A 78 -7.97 -11.75 -8.66
C THR A 78 -7.14 -10.67 -9.34
N ASN A 79 -7.20 -9.45 -8.84
CA ASN A 79 -6.30 -8.35 -9.19
C ASN A 79 -5.40 -7.99 -8.01
N VAL A 80 -5.18 -8.98 -7.16
CA VAL A 80 -4.53 -8.87 -5.87
C VAL A 80 -3.41 -9.87 -5.88
N TYR A 81 -2.20 -9.38 -5.63
CA TYR A 81 -0.97 -10.16 -5.69
C TYR A 81 -0.33 -10.17 -4.29
N THR A 82 0.93 -10.53 -4.17
CA THR A 82 1.64 -10.43 -2.87
C THR A 82 2.31 -9.06 -2.75
N VAL A 83 2.70 -8.66 -1.54
CA VAL A 83 3.59 -7.49 -1.29
C VAL A 83 4.87 -7.49 -2.13
N MET A 84 5.29 -8.67 -2.62
CA MET A 84 6.48 -8.82 -3.43
C MET A 84 6.28 -8.34 -4.88
N PHE A 85 5.03 -8.24 -5.35
CA PHE A 85 4.68 -7.93 -6.74
C PHE A 85 5.43 -6.72 -7.34
N PRO A 86 5.35 -5.50 -6.77
CA PRO A 86 5.97 -4.34 -7.41
C PRO A 86 7.49 -4.47 -7.51
N TYR A 87 8.13 -4.98 -6.46
CA TYR A 87 9.58 -5.16 -6.41
C TYR A 87 10.05 -6.24 -7.36
N TYR A 88 9.30 -7.33 -7.47
CA TYR A 88 9.61 -8.43 -8.35
C TYR A 88 9.44 -8.07 -9.83
N LYS A 89 8.34 -7.39 -10.16
CA LYS A 89 8.05 -6.95 -11.52
C LYS A 89 9.12 -5.97 -12.02
N ASP A 90 9.54 -5.04 -11.17
CA ASP A 90 10.53 -4.01 -11.54
C ASP A 90 11.99 -4.51 -11.47
N PHE A 91 12.33 -5.33 -10.46
CA PHE A 91 13.73 -5.62 -10.10
C PHE A 91 13.99 -7.09 -9.73
N GLY A 92 13.05 -7.99 -10.00
CA GLY A 92 13.17 -9.41 -9.70
C GLY A 92 13.38 -9.71 -8.21
N PHE A 93 14.02 -10.85 -7.92
CA PHE A 93 14.28 -11.29 -6.55
C PHE A 93 15.22 -10.35 -5.77
N GLU A 94 16.14 -9.68 -6.47
CA GLU A 94 17.04 -8.69 -5.88
C GLU A 94 16.25 -7.50 -5.33
N GLY A 95 15.25 -7.04 -6.09
CA GLY A 95 14.28 -6.04 -5.64
C GLY A 95 13.62 -6.42 -4.33
N ILE A 96 13.02 -7.61 -4.28
CA ILE A 96 12.32 -8.09 -3.07
C ILE A 96 13.25 -8.01 -1.86
N PHE A 97 14.48 -8.50 -1.99
CA PHE A 97 15.43 -8.51 -0.89
C PHE A 97 15.81 -7.09 -0.44
N ILE A 98 16.16 -6.21 -1.38
CA ILE A 98 16.59 -4.84 -1.08
C ILE A 98 15.46 -4.06 -0.42
N PHE A 99 14.24 -4.10 -0.98
CA PHE A 99 13.12 -3.33 -0.45
C PHE A 99 12.60 -3.89 0.88
N ALA A 100 12.61 -5.21 1.09
CA ALA A 100 12.30 -5.80 2.39
C ALA A 100 13.28 -5.32 3.49
N LEU A 101 14.57 -5.18 3.17
CA LEU A 101 15.56 -4.62 4.10
C LEU A 101 15.31 -3.14 4.37
N LEU A 102 15.08 -2.33 3.34
CA LEU A 102 14.83 -0.90 3.48
C LEU A 102 13.58 -0.63 4.32
N GLU A 103 12.47 -1.32 4.02
CA GLU A 103 11.24 -1.26 4.81
C GLU A 103 11.48 -1.71 6.25
N GLY A 104 12.11 -2.86 6.45
CA GLY A 104 12.38 -3.41 7.78
C GLY A 104 13.22 -2.45 8.65
N ILE A 105 14.24 -1.81 8.07
CA ILE A 105 15.07 -0.82 8.76
C ILE A 105 14.23 0.44 9.09
N ALA A 106 13.47 0.96 8.13
CA ALA A 106 12.66 2.17 8.33
C ALA A 106 11.60 1.95 9.41
N ILE A 107 10.86 0.85 9.33
CA ILE A 107 9.80 0.49 10.28
C ILE A 107 10.40 0.15 11.65
N GLY A 108 11.53 -0.55 11.69
CA GLY A 108 12.27 -0.83 12.92
C GLY A 108 12.72 0.44 13.64
N ALA A 109 13.17 1.45 12.89
CA ALA A 109 13.48 2.76 13.45
C ALA A 109 12.23 3.45 14.03
N ILE A 110 11.13 3.50 13.27
CA ILE A 110 9.84 4.07 13.73
C ILE A 110 9.38 3.38 15.03
N TYR A 111 9.42 2.04 15.07
CA TYR A 111 9.09 1.25 16.25
C TYR A 111 9.96 1.63 17.45
N LYS A 112 11.28 1.70 17.28
CA LYS A 112 12.20 2.08 18.36
C LYS A 112 11.87 3.45 18.93
N TYR A 113 11.60 4.44 18.10
CA TYR A 113 11.22 5.78 18.55
C TYR A 113 9.80 5.84 19.15
N SER A 114 8.87 4.99 18.70
CA SER A 114 7.55 4.86 19.34
C SER A 114 7.67 4.40 20.80
N LYS A 115 8.71 3.62 21.13
CA LYS A 115 8.97 3.13 22.49
C LYS A 115 9.74 4.12 23.37
N SER A 116 10.31 5.19 22.80
CA SER A 116 11.07 6.18 23.56
C SER A 116 10.22 7.32 24.15
N GLY A 117 8.89 7.20 24.14
CA GLY A 117 7.96 8.21 24.66
C GLY A 117 7.60 9.34 23.68
N CYS A 118 8.02 9.25 22.42
CA CYS A 118 7.63 10.21 21.39
C CYS A 118 6.21 9.89 20.88
N ASN A 119 5.20 10.64 21.36
CA ASN A 119 3.79 10.41 21.01
C ASN A 119 3.53 10.45 19.49
N ILE A 120 4.18 11.35 18.75
CA ILE A 120 4.08 11.42 17.28
C ILE A 120 4.49 10.09 16.64
N MET A 121 5.60 9.51 17.09
CA MET A 121 6.10 8.23 16.57
C MET A 121 5.21 7.06 16.98
N THR A 122 4.56 7.13 18.15
CA THR A 122 3.55 6.15 18.57
C THR A 122 2.34 6.17 17.64
N TYR A 123 1.81 7.34 17.28
CA TYR A 123 0.69 7.44 16.35
C TYR A 123 1.07 6.98 14.94
N LEU A 124 2.25 7.38 14.47
CA LEU A 124 2.76 6.95 13.17
C LEU A 124 2.95 5.42 13.13
N TYR A 125 3.55 4.84 14.17
CA TYR A 125 3.73 3.40 14.27
C TYR A 125 2.40 2.65 14.29
N ALA A 126 1.37 3.15 14.99
CA ALA A 126 0.05 2.55 15.00
C ALA A 126 -0.58 2.49 13.59
N TYR A 127 -0.40 3.55 12.79
CA TYR A 127 -0.84 3.57 11.39
C TYR A 127 0.00 2.62 10.51
N ILE A 128 1.32 2.66 10.59
CA ILE A 128 2.19 1.75 9.82
C ILE A 128 1.92 0.28 10.16
N PHE A 129 1.60 -0.02 11.42
CA PHE A 129 1.25 -1.36 11.86
C PHE A 129 -0.01 -1.91 11.17
N THR A 130 -1.00 -1.06 10.85
CA THR A 130 -2.16 -1.53 10.07
C THR A 130 -1.78 -1.84 8.63
N LEU A 131 -0.84 -1.09 8.03
CA LEU A 131 -0.31 -1.38 6.71
C LEU A 131 0.46 -2.70 6.70
N LEU A 132 1.29 -2.98 7.71
CA LEU A 132 2.00 -4.26 7.88
C LEU A 132 1.03 -5.45 7.92
N ILE A 133 -0.08 -5.32 8.67
CA ILE A 133 -1.10 -6.39 8.73
C ILE A 133 -1.72 -6.63 7.35
N MET A 134 -1.86 -5.59 6.52
CA MET A 134 -2.47 -5.70 5.20
C MET A 134 -1.49 -6.17 4.09
N GLN A 135 -0.18 -6.30 4.38
CA GLN A 135 0.83 -6.69 3.38
C GLN A 135 0.65 -8.11 2.79
N PHE A 136 -0.20 -8.96 3.36
CA PHE A 136 -0.41 -10.30 2.79
C PHE A 136 -1.03 -10.27 1.38
N PHE A 137 -1.64 -9.16 0.95
CA PHE A 137 -2.31 -9.07 -0.34
C PHE A 137 -1.96 -7.85 -1.20
N ASP A 138 -1.23 -6.86 -0.69
CA ASP A 138 -0.74 -5.76 -1.52
C ASP A 138 0.48 -5.08 -0.87
N GLU A 139 1.28 -4.41 -1.68
CA GLU A 139 2.33 -3.52 -1.18
C GLU A 139 1.72 -2.13 -0.94
N LEU A 140 1.55 -1.77 0.34
CA LEU A 140 0.89 -0.53 0.75
C LEU A 140 1.83 0.51 1.32
N ILE A 141 3.11 0.19 1.54
CA ILE A 141 4.08 1.09 2.16
C ILE A 141 4.73 1.95 1.10
N MET A 142 5.41 1.36 0.12
CA MET A 142 6.04 2.11 -0.98
C MET A 142 4.99 2.75 -1.89
N GLN A 143 3.95 2.01 -2.28
CA GLN A 143 2.85 2.57 -3.07
C GLN A 143 2.02 3.58 -2.28
N GLY A 144 2.07 3.53 -0.94
CA GLY A 144 1.38 4.43 -0.02
C GLY A 144 2.20 5.60 0.51
N ILE A 145 3.42 5.87 0.01
CA ILE A 145 4.28 6.96 0.51
C ILE A 145 3.53 8.30 0.61
N SER A 146 2.72 8.64 -0.39
CA SER A 146 1.92 9.86 -0.38
C SER A 146 0.92 9.89 0.80
N ALA A 147 0.23 8.78 1.06
CA ALA A 147 -0.71 8.64 2.17
C ALA A 147 0.00 8.67 3.53
N ILE A 148 1.19 8.06 3.63
CA ILE A 148 2.03 8.11 4.83
C ILE A 148 2.46 9.55 5.11
N LEU A 149 2.93 10.30 4.10
CA LEU A 149 3.31 11.70 4.25
C LEU A 149 2.14 12.58 4.71
N GLN A 150 0.96 12.40 4.10
CA GLN A 150 -0.26 13.11 4.52
C GLN A 150 -0.65 12.75 5.96
N THR A 151 -0.52 11.49 6.35
CA THR A 151 -0.78 11.03 7.72
C THR A 151 0.19 11.65 8.72
N ILE A 152 1.48 11.78 8.37
CA ILE A 152 2.46 12.48 9.20
C ILE A 152 2.05 13.94 9.40
N ILE A 153 1.64 14.64 8.34
CA ILE A 153 1.18 16.04 8.43
C ILE A 153 -0.03 16.15 9.35
N ILE A 154 -1.03 15.27 9.20
CA ILE A 154 -2.23 15.25 10.04
C ILE A 154 -1.86 15.00 11.50
N ILE A 155 -0.98 14.03 11.78
CA ILE A 155 -0.50 13.73 13.14
C ILE A 155 0.17 14.97 13.75
N ILE A 156 1.03 15.67 13.00
CA ILE A 156 1.70 16.87 13.48
C ILE A 156 0.67 17.96 13.81
N ILE A 157 -0.27 18.24 12.89
CA ILE A 157 -1.32 19.25 13.07
C ILE A 157 -2.16 18.95 14.32
N CYS A 158 -2.62 17.70 14.47
CA CYS A 158 -3.43 17.29 15.62
C CYS A 158 -2.63 17.28 16.94
N HIS A 159 -1.33 16.99 16.88
CA HIS A 159 -0.46 17.00 18.05
C HIS A 159 -0.10 18.43 18.50
N THR A 160 -0.01 19.37 17.56
CA THR A 160 0.15 20.78 17.91
C THR A 160 -1.17 21.35 18.44
N ASN A 161 -1.16 21.95 19.63
CA ASN A 161 -2.30 22.70 20.15
C ASN A 161 -2.50 23.99 19.32
N ILE A 162 -3.20 23.89 18.19
CA ILE A 162 -3.55 25.06 17.38
C ILE A 162 -4.63 25.84 18.14
N SER A 163 -4.20 26.84 18.93
CA SER A 163 -5.10 27.84 19.49
C SER A 163 -5.47 28.82 18.38
N LEU A 164 -6.68 28.69 17.82
CA LEU A 164 -7.25 29.69 16.92
C LEU A 164 -7.53 30.96 17.74
N ARG A 165 -6.63 31.95 17.65
CA ARG A 165 -6.82 33.25 18.29
C ARG A 165 -8.05 33.92 17.65
N LYS A 166 -9.18 33.95 18.37
CA LYS A 166 -10.35 34.76 17.96
C LYS A 166 -9.87 36.21 17.83
N LYS A 167 -9.92 36.77 16.62
CA LYS A 167 -9.85 38.23 16.45
C LYS A 167 -11.11 38.81 17.09
N THR A 168 -10.97 39.44 18.23
CA THR A 168 -12.02 40.28 18.81
C THR A 168 -12.23 41.45 17.85
N LEU A 169 -13.34 41.45 17.12
CA LEU A 169 -13.81 42.61 16.39
C LEU A 169 -14.35 43.59 17.43
N ASN A 170 -13.58 44.64 17.73
CA ASN A 170 -14.10 45.79 18.44
C ASN A 170 -14.92 46.60 17.44
N VAL A 171 -16.25 46.54 17.58
CA VAL A 171 -17.20 47.48 16.98
C VAL A 171 -17.50 48.57 18.01
#